data_AF-A0A3B9XSI8-F1
#
_entry.id   AF-A0A3B9XSI8-F1
#
_cell.length_a   1.000
_cell.length_b   1.000
_cell.length_c   1.000
_cell.angle_alpha   90.00
_cell.angle_beta   90.00
_cell.angle_gamma   90.00
#
_symmetry.space_group_name_H-M   'P 1'
#
loop_
_entity.id
_entity.type
_entity.pdbx_description
1 polymer ?
#
loop_
_entity_poly.entity_id
_entity_poly.type
_entity_poly.pdbx_seq_one_letter_code
_entity_poly.pdbx_strand_id
1 'polypeptide(L)'
;LPVLHYRALLHGVASPRYWDQGQDDKNFKWNNYLSRYHDRHTDLMDLLALYNNRAFVPLDQMASLLGFPGKMGMSGAKVWDAFHGGDIKGIRDYCETDVLNTWLVYLRFQLIRGVIMEEGYQAELDMVKEYLVRETRPHFQEFLQHWQGTTGNKG
;
A
#
# COMPACT_ATOMS: atom_id res chain seq x y z
N LEU A 1 9.48 -6.76 -0.12
CA LEU A 1 9.95 -7.98 0.59
C LEU A 1 11.46 -8.23 0.54
N PRO A 2 12.18 -8.12 -0.60
CA PRO A 2 13.60 -8.51 -0.69
C PRO A 2 14.51 -7.85 0.36
N VAL A 3 14.32 -6.55 0.64
CA VAL A 3 15.08 -5.85 1.69
C VAL A 3 14.92 -6.50 3.05
N LEU A 4 13.71 -6.94 3.42
CA LEU A 4 13.46 -7.63 4.69
C LEU A 4 14.12 -9.00 4.72
N HIS A 5 14.16 -9.72 3.59
CA HIS A 5 14.88 -11.00 3.50
C HIS A 5 16.37 -10.82 3.76
N TYR A 6 16.99 -9.84 3.10
CA TYR A 6 18.41 -9.56 3.29
C TYR A 6 18.74 -9.13 4.72
N ARG A 7 17.88 -8.30 5.34
CA ARG A 7 18.07 -7.90 6.74
C ARG A 7 17.87 -9.08 7.70
N ALA A 8 16.88 -9.94 7.46
CA ALA A 8 16.68 -11.12 8.29
C ALA A 8 17.88 -12.07 8.21
N LEU A 9 18.43 -12.29 7.01
CA LEU A 9 19.65 -13.08 6.80
C LEU A 9 20.86 -12.47 7.53
N LEU A 10 21.07 -11.16 7.37
CA LEU A 10 22.18 -10.44 8.01
C LEU A 10 22.12 -10.53 9.54
N HIS A 11 20.92 -10.49 10.12
CA HIS A 11 20.71 -10.45 11.56
C HIS A 11 20.32 -11.81 12.17
N GLY A 12 20.31 -12.90 11.39
CA GLY A 12 19.95 -14.24 11.86
C GLY A 12 18.52 -14.36 12.38
N VAL A 13 17.59 -13.54 11.87
CA VAL A 13 16.18 -13.57 12.30
C VAL A 13 15.47 -14.75 11.66
N ALA A 14 15.17 -15.77 12.45
CA ALA A 14 14.47 -16.96 11.99
C ALA A 14 12.98 -16.68 11.75
N SER A 15 12.48 -17.12 10.60
CA SER A 15 11.04 -17.05 10.25
C SER A 15 10.54 -18.35 9.58
N PRO A 16 10.61 -19.53 10.22
CA PRO A 16 10.33 -20.81 9.56
C PRO A 16 8.97 -20.86 8.85
N ARG A 17 7.90 -20.40 9.51
CA ARG A 17 6.55 -20.32 8.92
C ARG A 17 6.43 -19.39 7.72
N TYR A 18 7.27 -18.37 7.62
CA TYR A 18 7.29 -17.47 6.48
C TYR A 18 7.82 -18.18 5.23
N TRP A 19 8.79 -19.08 5.43
CA TRP A 19 9.49 -19.82 4.36
C TRP A 19 8.87 -21.18 4.04
N ASP A 20 7.94 -21.67 4.86
CA ASP A 20 7.21 -22.91 4.59
C ASP A 20 6.35 -22.74 3.32
N GLN A 21 6.63 -23.57 2.33
CA GLN A 21 5.92 -23.66 1.05
C GLN A 21 5.21 -25.00 0.90
N GLY A 22 4.95 -25.70 2.01
CA GLY A 22 4.33 -27.02 2.04
C GLY A 22 5.26 -28.14 2.47
N GLN A 23 6.47 -27.82 2.96
CA GLN A 23 7.42 -28.82 3.48
C GLN A 23 7.00 -29.30 4.86
N ASP A 24 6.59 -28.36 5.73
CA ASP A 24 6.17 -28.68 7.10
C ASP A 24 4.64 -28.78 7.19
N ASP A 25 3.90 -27.76 6.74
CA ASP A 25 2.44 -27.76 6.64
C ASP A 25 1.99 -27.80 5.17
N LYS A 26 1.45 -28.94 4.73
CA LYS A 26 0.96 -29.14 3.36
C LYS A 26 -0.05 -28.08 2.88
N ASN A 27 -0.78 -27.41 3.77
CA ASN A 27 -1.69 -26.32 3.39
C ASN A 27 -0.95 -25.13 2.76
N PHE A 28 0.32 -24.91 3.15
CA PHE A 28 1.13 -23.81 2.62
C PHE A 28 1.55 -24.03 1.17
N LYS A 29 1.37 -25.24 0.61
CA LYS A 29 1.51 -25.47 -0.83
C LYS A 29 0.62 -24.55 -1.66
N TRP A 30 -0.56 -24.21 -1.15
CA TRP A 30 -1.60 -23.43 -1.86
C TRP A 30 -1.87 -22.06 -1.24
N ASN A 31 -1.21 -21.75 -0.13
CA ASN A 31 -1.46 -20.55 0.66
C ASN A 31 -0.21 -20.18 1.48
N ASN A 32 0.97 -20.09 0.85
CA ASN A 32 2.18 -19.55 1.48
C ASN A 32 2.34 -18.05 1.18
N TYR A 33 3.26 -17.41 1.90
CA TYR A 33 3.52 -15.96 1.79
C TYR A 33 4.39 -15.58 0.58
N LEU A 34 5.17 -16.53 0.04
CA LEU A 34 6.21 -16.25 -0.96
C LEU A 34 5.69 -16.32 -2.39
N SER A 35 4.74 -17.21 -2.65
CA SER A 35 4.14 -17.40 -3.96
C SER A 35 3.29 -16.17 -4.32
N ARG A 36 3.66 -15.48 -5.40
CA ARG A 36 2.94 -14.33 -5.95
C ARG A 36 1.53 -14.65 -6.49
N TYR A 37 1.20 -15.93 -6.59
CA TYR A 37 -0.08 -16.43 -7.12
C TYR A 37 -1.09 -16.79 -6.02
N HIS A 38 -0.72 -16.60 -4.75
CA HIS A 38 -1.61 -16.83 -3.61
C HIS A 38 -1.99 -15.51 -2.96
N ASP A 39 -3.19 -15.47 -2.35
CA ASP A 39 -3.73 -14.24 -1.75
C ASP A 39 -3.22 -13.97 -0.31
N ARG A 40 -2.32 -14.82 0.23
CA ARG A 40 -1.75 -14.59 1.58
C ARG A 40 -0.92 -13.31 1.64
N HIS A 41 -0.20 -13.03 0.57
CA HIS A 41 0.51 -11.78 0.36
C HIS A 41 0.28 -11.34 -1.08
N THR A 42 -0.54 -10.31 -1.22
CA THR A 42 -0.87 -9.75 -2.54
C THR A 42 -0.09 -8.47 -2.75
N ASP A 43 0.83 -8.49 -3.72
CA ASP A 43 1.29 -7.24 -4.35
C ASP A 43 0.22 -6.81 -5.35
N LEU A 44 -0.57 -5.81 -4.98
CA LEU A 44 -1.73 -5.39 -5.74
C LEU A 44 -1.34 -4.84 -7.13
N MET A 45 -0.23 -4.12 -7.22
CA MET A 45 0.17 -3.51 -8.49
C MET A 45 0.68 -4.58 -9.47
N ASP A 46 1.39 -5.59 -8.95
CA ASP A 46 1.84 -6.74 -9.74
C ASP A 46 0.66 -7.62 -10.19
N LEU A 47 -0.31 -7.85 -9.30
CA LEU A 47 -1.53 -8.61 -9.63
C LEU A 47 -2.37 -7.91 -10.71
N LEU A 48 -2.60 -6.60 -10.58
CA LEU A 48 -3.36 -5.82 -11.58
C LEU A 48 -2.64 -5.76 -12.93
N ALA A 49 -1.30 -5.78 -12.92
CA ALA A 49 -0.49 -5.87 -14.14
C ALA A 49 -0.42 -7.29 -14.72
N LEU A 50 -1.13 -8.26 -14.15
CA LEU A 50 -1.05 -9.69 -14.49
C LEU A 50 0.39 -10.18 -14.56
N TYR A 51 1.22 -9.74 -13.61
CA TYR A 51 2.60 -10.15 -13.49
C TYR A 51 3.51 -9.70 -14.63
N ASN A 52 3.06 -8.76 -15.46
CA ASN A 52 3.78 -8.22 -16.60
C ASN A 52 4.33 -6.82 -16.28
N ASN A 53 5.64 -6.72 -16.15
CA ASN A 53 6.33 -5.45 -15.86
C ASN A 53 6.02 -4.32 -16.86
N ARG A 54 5.64 -4.63 -18.12
CA ARG A 54 5.27 -3.60 -19.10
C ARG A 54 3.89 -2.98 -18.85
N ALA A 55 3.03 -3.67 -18.10
CA ALA A 55 1.70 -3.19 -17.73
C ALA A 55 1.67 -2.58 -16.32
N PHE A 56 2.82 -2.45 -15.67
CA PHE A 56 2.93 -1.90 -14.32
C PHE A 56 2.53 -0.42 -14.30
N VAL A 57 1.63 -0.08 -13.39
CA VAL A 57 1.25 1.30 -13.08
C VAL A 57 1.82 1.66 -11.70
N PRO A 58 2.51 2.79 -11.54
CA PRO A 58 2.92 3.27 -10.22
C PRO A 58 1.72 3.51 -9.28
N LEU A 59 1.90 3.26 -7.98
CA LEU A 59 0.85 3.40 -6.98
C LEU A 59 0.22 4.81 -6.99
N ASP A 60 1.03 5.85 -7.10
CA ASP A 60 0.57 7.24 -7.12
C ASP A 60 -0.35 7.51 -8.32
N GLN A 61 0.00 7.01 -9.51
CA GLN A 61 -0.82 7.15 -10.71
C GLN A 61 -2.14 6.38 -10.58
N MET A 62 -2.10 5.15 -10.05
CA MET A 62 -3.31 4.36 -9.83
C MET A 62 -4.24 5.03 -8.81
N ALA A 63 -3.68 5.51 -7.69
CA ALA A 63 -4.45 6.23 -6.68
C ALA A 63 -5.11 7.49 -7.26
N SER A 64 -4.37 8.31 -8.00
CA SER A 64 -4.92 9.50 -8.67
C SER A 64 -6.01 9.15 -9.70
N LEU A 65 -5.80 8.10 -10.50
CA LEU A 65 -6.80 7.61 -11.46
C LEU A 65 -8.12 7.21 -10.77
N LEU A 66 -8.04 6.64 -9.58
CA LEU A 66 -9.19 6.22 -8.78
C LEU A 66 -9.84 7.37 -7.98
N GLY A 67 -9.33 8.59 -8.11
CA GLY A 67 -9.82 9.77 -7.41
C GLY A 67 -9.30 9.94 -5.98
N PHE A 68 -8.20 9.25 -5.64
CA PHE A 68 -7.49 9.40 -4.36
C PHE A 68 -6.30 10.36 -4.50
N PRO A 69 -5.70 10.83 -3.39
CA PRO A 69 -4.66 11.86 -3.43
C PRO A 69 -3.45 11.51 -4.31
N GLY A 70 -3.01 10.25 -4.30
CA GLY A 70 -1.80 9.86 -5.03
C GLY A 70 -0.57 10.56 -4.46
N LYS A 71 0.23 11.19 -5.31
CA LYS A 71 1.54 11.74 -4.93
C LYS A 71 1.43 13.00 -4.08
N MET A 72 1.91 12.95 -2.84
CA MET A 72 1.90 14.05 -1.85
C MET A 72 3.26 14.77 -1.71
N GLY A 73 3.99 15.00 -2.80
CA GLY A 73 5.21 15.84 -2.82
C GLY A 73 6.56 15.13 -2.63
N MET A 74 6.66 14.07 -1.81
CA MET A 74 7.86 13.22 -1.73
C MET A 74 7.77 12.03 -2.69
N SER A 75 8.91 11.50 -3.15
CA SER A 75 8.99 10.27 -3.94
C SER A 75 10.12 9.37 -3.45
N GLY A 76 9.98 8.05 -3.59
CA GLY A 76 10.99 7.06 -3.17
C GLY A 76 12.42 7.38 -3.60
N ALA A 77 12.62 7.96 -4.78
CA ALA A 77 13.93 8.40 -5.28
C ALA A 77 14.66 9.42 -4.37
N LYS A 78 13.92 10.19 -3.56
CA LYS A 78 14.48 11.23 -2.66
C LYS A 78 14.73 10.72 -1.24
N VAL A 79 14.34 9.49 -0.91
CA VAL A 79 14.45 8.96 0.46
C VAL A 79 15.89 8.90 0.95
N TRP A 80 16.83 8.52 0.06
CA TRP A 80 18.25 8.45 0.41
C TRP A 80 18.85 9.82 0.74
N ASP A 81 18.54 10.81 -0.10
CA ASP A 81 19.01 12.19 0.08
C ASP A 81 18.38 12.82 1.34
N ALA A 82 17.07 12.61 1.54
CA ALA A 82 16.36 13.05 2.75
C ALA A 82 16.98 12.44 4.02
N PHE A 83 17.36 11.16 3.97
CA PHE A 83 18.01 10.51 5.10
C PHE A 83 19.39 11.12 5.39
N HIS A 84 20.21 11.37 4.36
CA HIS A 84 21.50 12.05 4.51
C HIS A 84 21.36 13.48 5.03
N GLY A 85 20.30 14.17 4.62
CA GLY A 85 19.94 15.50 5.12
C GLY A 85 19.33 15.52 6.52
N GLY A 86 19.09 14.35 7.14
CA GLY A 86 18.48 14.24 8.47
C GLY A 86 16.96 14.42 8.51
N ASP A 87 16.28 14.47 7.36
CA ASP A 87 14.83 14.63 7.26
C ASP A 87 14.08 13.29 7.46
N ILE A 88 14.22 12.74 8.66
CA ILE A 88 13.54 11.50 9.04
C ILE A 88 12.02 11.71 9.14
N LYS A 89 11.58 12.92 9.52
CA LYS A 89 10.17 13.24 9.62
C LYS A 89 9.50 13.21 8.25
N GLY A 90 10.09 13.85 7.23
CA GLY A 90 9.55 13.83 5.87
C GLY A 90 9.45 12.42 5.29
N ILE A 91 10.45 11.57 5.55
CA ILE A 91 10.41 10.15 5.15
C ILE A 91 9.23 9.42 5.81
N ARG A 92 9.01 9.64 7.11
CA ARG A 92 7.88 9.02 7.84
C ARG A 92 6.54 9.50 7.30
N ASP A 93 6.37 10.82 7.16
CA ASP A 93 5.15 11.42 6.63
C ASP A 93 4.83 10.83 5.24
N TYR A 94 5.85 10.72 4.37
CA TYR A 94 5.74 10.06 3.05
C TYR A 94 5.28 8.60 3.17
N CYS A 95 5.95 7.79 3.98
CA CYS A 95 5.57 6.39 4.17
C CYS A 95 4.14 6.23 4.70
N GLU A 96 3.69 7.09 5.61
CA GLU A 96 2.31 7.07 6.11
C GLU A 96 1.31 7.38 4.98
N THR A 97 1.60 8.35 4.10
CA THR A 97 0.73 8.64 2.93
C THR A 97 0.70 7.54 1.88
N ASP A 98 1.82 6.85 1.64
CA ASP A 98 1.87 5.69 0.73
C ASP A 98 1.05 4.50 1.27
N VAL A 99 1.05 4.29 2.59
CA VAL A 99 0.19 3.28 3.23
C VAL A 99 -1.28 3.63 3.05
N LEU A 100 -1.66 4.90 3.21
CA LEU A 100 -3.03 5.35 2.96
C LEU A 100 -3.45 5.09 1.51
N ASN A 101 -2.65 5.52 0.53
CA ASN A 101 -2.94 5.25 -0.88
C ASN A 101 -3.03 3.74 -1.17
N THR A 102 -2.12 2.94 -0.63
CA THR A 102 -2.15 1.47 -0.77
C THR A 102 -3.47 0.90 -0.25
N TRP A 103 -3.91 1.34 0.93
CA TRP A 103 -5.17 0.89 1.52
C TRP A 103 -6.39 1.28 0.68
N LEU A 104 -6.45 2.53 0.19
CA LEU A 104 -7.58 3.01 -0.61
C LEU A 104 -7.70 2.29 -1.96
N VAL A 105 -6.57 2.05 -2.63
CA VAL A 105 -6.53 1.24 -3.87
C VAL A 105 -6.93 -0.20 -3.57
N TYR A 106 -6.49 -0.77 -2.44
CA TYR A 106 -6.90 -2.09 -2.00
C TYR A 106 -8.40 -2.19 -1.73
N LEU A 107 -9.01 -1.22 -1.05
CA LEU A 107 -10.47 -1.19 -0.85
C LEU A 107 -11.23 -1.18 -2.18
N ARG A 108 -10.77 -0.39 -3.16
CA ARG A 108 -11.36 -0.40 -4.51
C ARG A 108 -11.22 -1.78 -5.18
N PHE A 109 -10.07 -2.43 -5.02
CA PHE A 109 -9.85 -3.79 -5.52
C PHE A 109 -10.79 -4.81 -4.86
N GLN A 110 -11.00 -4.71 -3.54
CA GLN A 110 -11.92 -5.59 -2.82
C GLN A 110 -13.38 -5.38 -3.25
N LEU A 111 -13.77 -4.13 -3.54
CA LEU A 111 -15.09 -3.80 -4.08
C LEU A 111 -15.32 -4.46 -5.45
N ILE A 112 -14.38 -4.32 -6.41
CA ILE A 112 -14.55 -4.93 -7.74
C ILE A 112 -14.52 -6.47 -7.71
N ARG A 113 -13.92 -7.07 -6.67
CA ARG A 113 -13.97 -8.52 -6.42
C ARG A 113 -15.26 -8.98 -5.76
N GLY A 114 -16.12 -8.06 -5.29
CA GLY A 114 -17.33 -8.37 -4.53
C GLY A 114 -17.05 -8.91 -3.12
N VAL A 115 -15.84 -8.68 -2.57
CA VAL A 115 -15.51 -9.06 -1.19
C VAL A 115 -16.12 -8.09 -0.19
N ILE A 116 -16.19 -6.81 -0.56
CA ILE A 116 -16.97 -5.79 0.13
C ILE A 116 -17.99 -5.21 -0.85
N MET A 117 -19.15 -4.83 -0.34
CA MET A 117 -20.20 -4.14 -1.10
C MET A 117 -20.03 -2.63 -0.98
N GLU A 118 -20.81 -1.87 -1.76
CA GLU A 118 -20.72 -0.41 -1.82
C GLU A 118 -20.86 0.23 -0.43
N GLU A 119 -21.77 -0.27 0.40
CA GLU A 119 -22.00 0.25 1.75
C GLU A 119 -20.77 0.03 2.65
N GLY A 120 -20.15 -1.15 2.56
CA GLY A 120 -18.94 -1.48 3.31
C GLY A 120 -17.73 -0.69 2.82
N TYR A 121 -17.60 -0.55 1.50
CA TYR A 121 -16.56 0.28 0.89
C TYR A 121 -16.68 1.74 1.37
N GLN A 122 -17.87 2.32 1.33
CA GLN A 122 -18.09 3.69 1.78
C GLN A 122 -17.81 3.85 3.29
N ALA A 123 -18.24 2.89 4.12
CA ALA A 123 -17.94 2.91 5.56
C ALA A 123 -16.44 2.89 5.85
N GLU A 124 -15.66 2.09 5.12
CA GLU A 124 -14.20 2.05 5.25
C GLU A 124 -13.56 3.39 4.83
N LEU A 125 -14.03 4.00 3.74
CA LEU A 125 -13.53 5.32 3.31
C LEU A 125 -13.80 6.39 4.38
N ASP A 126 -14.97 6.38 4.99
CA ASP A 126 -15.35 7.37 5.99
C ASP A 126 -14.58 7.14 7.31
N MET A 127 -14.36 5.89 7.72
CA MET A 127 -13.48 5.56 8.84
C MET A 127 -12.05 6.10 8.63
N VAL A 128 -11.49 5.96 7.43
CA VAL A 128 -10.16 6.52 7.11
C VAL A 128 -10.19 8.05 7.24
N LYS A 129 -11.21 8.72 6.70
CA LYS A 129 -11.31 10.19 6.82
C LYS A 129 -11.41 10.64 8.26
N GLU A 130 -12.24 9.99 9.07
CA GLU A 130 -12.40 10.27 10.50
C GLU A 130 -11.09 10.09 11.27
N TYR A 131 -10.35 9.02 10.98
CA TYR A 131 -9.02 8.78 11.55
C TYR A 131 -8.06 9.93 11.23
N LEU A 132 -8.00 10.35 9.97
CA LEU A 132 -7.11 11.44 9.52
C LEU A 132 -7.46 12.78 10.17
N VAL A 133 -8.75 13.09 10.33
CA VAL A 133 -9.22 14.29 11.04
C VAL A 133 -8.78 14.24 12.51
N ARG A 134 -8.93 13.09 13.16
CA ARG A 134 -8.62 12.91 14.58
C ARG A 134 -7.12 13.00 14.89
N GLU A 135 -6.26 12.48 14.02
CA GLU A 135 -4.80 12.46 14.27
C GLU A 135 -4.16 13.86 14.20
N THR A 136 -4.80 14.85 13.56
CA THR A 136 -4.35 16.25 13.50
C THR A 136 -2.90 16.50 13.01
N ARG A 137 -2.31 15.54 12.29
CA ARG A 137 -0.96 15.69 11.70
C ARG A 137 -1.03 16.50 10.40
N PRO A 138 -0.09 17.42 10.13
CA PRO A 138 -0.14 18.27 8.94
C PRO A 138 -0.26 17.51 7.62
N HIS A 139 0.54 16.45 7.42
CA HIS A 139 0.51 15.66 6.17
C HIS A 139 -0.82 14.89 6.00
N PHE A 140 -1.53 14.55 7.07
CA PHE A 140 -2.87 13.95 7.00
C PHE A 140 -3.95 14.97 6.62
N GLN A 141 -3.83 16.20 7.11
CA GLN A 141 -4.72 17.29 6.70
C GLN A 141 -4.52 17.63 5.22
N GLU A 142 -3.27 17.69 4.77
CA GLU A 142 -2.93 17.85 3.35
C GLU A 142 -3.52 16.70 2.51
N PHE A 143 -3.34 15.45 2.96
CA PHE A 143 -3.91 14.27 2.30
C PHE A 143 -5.44 14.36 2.15
N LEU A 144 -6.15 14.76 3.22
CA LEU A 144 -7.60 14.96 3.19
C LEU A 144 -8.03 16.07 2.23
N GLN A 145 -7.32 17.20 2.23
CA GLN A 145 -7.62 18.32 1.33
C GLN A 145 -7.47 17.92 -0.14
N HIS A 146 -6.38 17.21 -0.46
CA HIS A 146 -6.16 16.66 -1.80
C HIS A 146 -7.29 15.70 -2.18
N TRP A 147 -7.67 14.80 -1.28
CA TRP A 147 -8.73 13.83 -1.55
C TRP A 147 -10.07 14.51 -1.85
N GLN A 148 -10.46 15.50 -1.04
CA GLN A 148 -11.69 16.25 -1.26
C GLN A 148 -11.66 17.06 -2.57
N GLY A 149 -10.51 17.67 -2.88
CA GLY A 149 -10.30 18.40 -4.14
C GLY A 149 -10.46 17.53 -5.38
N THR A 150 -10.03 16.25 -5.32
CA THR A 150 -10.17 15.32 -6.44
C THR A 150 -11.63 14.93 -6.71
N THR A 151 -12.48 14.86 -5.68
CA THR A 151 -13.90 14.49 -5.85
C THR A 151 -14.75 15.56 -6.55
N GLY A 152 -14.29 16.82 -6.57
CA GLY A 152 -14.96 17.93 -7.25
C GLY A 152 -14.72 18.00 -8.76
N ASN A 153 -13.85 17.15 -9.31
CA ASN A 153 -13.42 17.22 -10.72
C ASN A 153 -13.88 16.00 -11.54
N LYS A 154 -15.11 15.55 -11.32
CA LYS A 154 -15.78 14.60 -12.21
C LYS A 154 -16.33 15.37 -13.42
N GLY A 155 -15.52 15.47 -14.47
CA GLY A 155 -15.99 15.78 -15.83
C GLY A 155 -16.70 14.60 -16.45
#